data_AF-A0A2E0R3P4-F1
#
_entry.id   AF-A0A2E0R3P4-F1
#
_cell.length_a   1.000
_cell.length_b   1.000
_cell.length_c   1.000
_cell.angle_alpha   90.00
_cell.angle_beta   90.00
_cell.angle_gamma   90.00
#
_symmetry.space_group_name_H-M   'P 1'
#
loop_
_entity.id
_entity.type
_entity.pdbx_description
1 polymer ?
#
loop_
_entity_poly.entity_id
_entity_poly.type
_entity_poly.pdbx_seq_one_letter_code
_entity_poly.pdbx_strand_id
1 'polypeptide(L)'
;MTQKDRQRDFESRIKHSPNCYLNHKERNWRYIPVHSFPSKKWIDAYWEVNGDIVFLEVWRKIHSHRSVGLFLRTRPEGGNVAHAVLNVSSIDRSDLEELMVAFHDTSRLLDQFSEKLTKIHNPT
;
A
#
# COMPACT_ATOMS: atom_id res chain seq x y z
N MET A 1 -10.52 3.31 -13.96
CA MET A 1 -9.45 4.33 -13.93
C MET A 1 -8.24 3.75 -14.63
N THR A 2 -7.60 4.47 -15.56
CA THR A 2 -6.40 3.96 -16.24
C THR A 2 -5.14 4.16 -15.38
N GLN A 3 -4.05 3.46 -15.70
CA GLN A 3 -2.72 3.69 -15.09
C GLN A 3 -2.31 5.16 -15.20
N LYS A 4 -2.55 5.78 -16.37
CA LYS A 4 -2.25 7.19 -16.62
C LYS A 4 -3.07 8.13 -15.74
N ASP A 5 -4.34 7.79 -15.47
CA ASP A 5 -5.19 8.60 -14.59
C ASP A 5 -4.74 8.51 -13.14
N ARG A 6 -4.38 7.30 -12.67
CA ARG A 6 -3.84 7.08 -11.31
C ARG A 6 -2.54 7.85 -11.10
N GLN A 7 -1.62 7.78 -12.06
CA GLN A 7 -0.37 8.54 -11.99
C GLN A 7 -0.61 10.05 -11.95
N ARG A 8 -1.55 10.54 -12.76
CA ARG A 8 -1.90 11.96 -12.75
C ARG A 8 -2.48 12.40 -11.40
N ASP A 9 -3.33 11.58 -10.79
CA ASP A 9 -3.87 11.85 -9.45
C ASP A 9 -2.75 11.89 -8.39
N PHE A 10 -1.83 10.93 -8.44
CA PHE A 10 -0.69 10.86 -7.52
C PHE A 10 0.23 12.08 -7.62
N GLU A 11 0.65 12.46 -8.84
CA GLU A 11 1.47 13.65 -9.06
C GLU A 11 0.73 14.94 -8.67
N SER A 12 -0.58 15.00 -8.91
CA SER A 12 -1.40 16.12 -8.44
C SER A 12 -1.35 16.23 -6.91
N ARG A 13 -1.46 15.12 -6.17
CA ARG A 13 -1.36 15.14 -4.70
C ARG A 13 0.01 15.61 -4.22
N ILE A 14 1.10 15.16 -4.84
CA ILE A 14 2.46 15.65 -4.53
C ILE A 14 2.55 17.15 -4.78
N LYS A 15 2.06 17.64 -5.93
CA LYS A 15 2.12 19.06 -6.27
C LYS A 15 1.40 19.95 -5.26
N HIS A 16 0.22 19.53 -4.80
CA HIS A 16 -0.57 20.31 -3.84
C HIS A 16 -0.09 20.13 -2.39
N SER A 17 0.70 19.10 -2.11
CA SER A 17 1.21 18.81 -0.76
C SER A 17 2.61 18.18 -0.84
N PRO A 18 3.64 18.95 -1.23
CA PRO A 18 4.98 18.42 -1.52
C PRO A 18 5.69 17.85 -0.29
N ASN A 19 5.27 18.23 0.92
CA ASN A 19 5.80 17.68 2.17
C ASN A 19 5.13 16.37 2.59
N CYS A 20 4.14 15.88 1.83
CA CYS A 20 3.34 14.72 2.20
C CYS A 20 3.80 13.42 1.52
N TYR A 21 4.77 13.46 0.61
CA TYR A 21 5.33 12.25 0.02
C TYR A 21 6.67 11.88 0.67
N LEU A 22 6.90 10.58 0.77
CA LEU A 22 8.08 9.96 1.34
C LEU A 22 8.76 9.12 0.26
N ASN A 23 10.09 9.09 0.32
CA ASN A 23 10.92 8.31 -0.59
C ASN A 23 11.61 7.20 0.19
N HIS A 24 11.57 5.98 -0.32
CA HIS A 24 12.39 4.89 0.18
C HIS A 24 13.61 4.75 -0.71
N LYS A 25 14.77 5.09 -0.15
CA LYS A 25 16.00 5.26 -0.92
C LYS A 25 16.43 3.98 -1.64
N GLU A 26 16.36 2.83 -0.96
CA GLU A 26 16.91 1.57 -1.48
C GLU A 26 16.18 1.05 -2.73
N ARG A 27 14.86 1.24 -2.80
CA ARG A 27 14.02 0.76 -3.91
C ARG A 27 13.59 1.89 -4.85
N ASN A 28 14.01 3.12 -4.57
CA ASN A 28 13.70 4.32 -5.35
C ASN A 28 12.20 4.50 -5.65
N TRP A 29 11.33 4.14 -4.71
CA TRP A 29 9.89 4.37 -4.82
C TRP A 29 9.44 5.58 -4.00
N ARG A 30 8.23 6.07 -4.32
CA ARG A 30 7.58 7.18 -3.65
C ARG A 30 6.23 6.72 -3.10
N TYR A 31 5.84 7.26 -1.96
CA TYR A 31 4.52 7.01 -1.41
C TYR A 31 4.00 8.19 -0.59
N ILE A 32 2.69 8.32 -0.49
CA ILE A 32 1.98 9.37 0.24
C ILE A 32 1.14 8.69 1.32
N PRO A 33 1.57 8.70 2.59
CA PRO A 33 0.71 8.28 3.68
C PRO A 33 -0.49 9.23 3.80
N VAL A 34 -1.68 8.67 3.96
CA VAL A 34 -2.92 9.45 4.18
C VAL A 34 -3.03 9.90 5.64
N HIS A 35 -2.41 9.15 6.55
CA HIS A 35 -2.45 9.39 7.99
C HIS A 35 -1.06 9.66 8.54
N SER A 36 -0.98 10.36 9.67
CA SER A 36 0.28 10.51 10.40
C SER A 36 0.71 9.20 11.06
N PHE A 37 2.02 9.02 11.19
CA PHE A 37 2.61 7.96 11.99
C PHE A 37 2.90 8.45 13.42
N PRO A 38 2.91 7.55 14.42
CA PRO A 38 2.44 6.17 14.36
C PRO A 38 0.91 6.09 14.39
N SER A 39 0.31 5.13 13.68
CA SER A 39 -1.13 4.92 13.72
C SER A 39 -1.52 3.84 14.72
N LYS A 40 -2.45 4.18 15.61
CA LYS A 40 -3.02 3.22 16.56
C LYS A 40 -4.10 2.32 15.95
N LYS A 41 -4.47 2.47 14.67
CA LYS A 41 -5.58 1.67 14.10
C LYS A 41 -5.28 1.10 12.71
N TRP A 42 -5.15 1.96 11.71
CA TRP A 42 -4.84 1.60 10.34
C TRP A 42 -4.07 2.73 9.66
N ILE A 43 -3.39 2.42 8.57
CA ILE A 43 -2.76 3.38 7.67
C ILE A 43 -3.14 3.05 6.25
N ASP A 44 -3.62 4.08 5.56
CA ASP A 44 -3.74 4.09 4.12
C ASP A 44 -2.57 4.87 3.49
N ALA A 45 -2.10 4.43 2.33
CA ALA A 45 -1.08 5.13 1.57
C ALA A 45 -1.28 4.97 0.05
N TYR A 46 -0.98 6.01 -0.71
CA TYR A 46 -0.76 5.86 -2.15
C TYR A 46 0.69 5.51 -2.38
N TRP A 47 0.97 4.47 -3.15
CA TRP A 47 2.32 3.97 -3.37
C TRP A 47 2.59 3.81 -4.85
N GLU A 48 3.63 4.49 -5.34
CA GLU A 48 4.13 4.33 -6.69
C GLU A 48 5.08 3.14 -6.77
N VAL A 49 4.79 2.21 -7.69
CA VAL A 49 5.55 0.99 -7.88
C VAL A 49 5.47 0.53 -9.33
N ASN A 50 6.63 0.27 -9.94
CA ASN A 50 6.75 -0.20 -11.33
C ASN A 50 5.94 0.66 -12.33
N GLY A 51 5.88 1.97 -12.11
CA GLY A 51 5.18 2.92 -12.98
C GLY A 51 3.65 2.95 -12.82
N ASP A 52 3.08 2.26 -11.84
CA ASP A 52 1.66 2.35 -11.49
C ASP A 52 1.49 2.80 -10.02
N ILE A 53 0.25 3.14 -9.66
CA ILE A 53 -0.12 3.52 -8.29
C ILE A 53 -0.99 2.43 -7.68
N VAL A 54 -0.52 1.92 -6.55
CA VAL A 54 -1.25 0.99 -5.69
C VAL A 54 -1.71 1.73 -4.44
N PHE A 55 -2.96 1.50 -4.05
CA PHE A 55 -3.47 1.97 -2.78
C PHE A 55 -3.21 0.91 -1.71
N LEU A 56 -2.48 1.27 -0.67
CA LEU A 56 -2.12 0.39 0.42
C LEU A 56 -3.07 0.62 1.60
N GLU A 57 -3.65 -0.44 2.15
CA GLU A 57 -4.54 -0.43 3.33
C GLU A 57 -3.95 -1.36 4.41
N VAL A 58 -3.33 -0.82 5.44
CA VAL A 58 -2.71 -1.60 6.53
C VAL A 58 -3.51 -1.47 7.81
N TRP A 59 -3.98 -2.58 8.35
CA TRP A 59 -4.77 -2.63 9.57
C TRP A 59 -4.04 -3.35 10.68
N ARG A 60 -4.24 -2.90 11.92
CA ARG A 60 -3.92 -3.73 13.08
C ARG A 60 -4.92 -4.87 13.22
N LYS A 61 -4.47 -6.02 13.70
CA LYS A 61 -5.30 -7.22 13.86
C LYS A 61 -6.51 -7.00 14.76
N ILE A 62 -6.37 -6.22 15.84
CA ILE A 62 -7.48 -5.89 16.75
C ILE A 62 -8.57 -5.01 16.08
N HIS A 63 -8.24 -4.33 14.98
CA HIS A 63 -9.15 -3.48 14.24
C HIS A 63 -9.59 -4.09 12.90
N SER A 64 -9.28 -5.37 12.65
CA SER A 64 -9.64 -6.06 11.41
C SER A 64 -10.31 -7.40 11.68
N HIS A 65 -11.40 -7.65 10.95
CA HIS A 65 -12.06 -8.95 10.94
C HIS A 65 -11.27 -10.02 10.17
N ARG A 66 -10.23 -9.62 9.43
CA ARG A 66 -9.41 -10.53 8.61
C ARG A 66 -8.25 -11.11 9.40
N SER A 67 -7.74 -12.26 8.94
CA SER A 67 -6.53 -12.86 9.51
C SER A 67 -5.29 -12.02 9.19
N VAL A 68 -4.24 -12.18 9.99
CA VAL A 68 -2.92 -11.57 9.74
C VAL A 68 -2.39 -12.05 8.38
N GLY A 69 -1.83 -11.13 7.60
CA GLY A 69 -1.23 -11.43 6.31
C GLY A 69 -1.32 -10.28 5.31
N LEU A 70 -0.76 -10.53 4.13
CA LEU A 70 -0.79 -9.66 2.97
C LEU A 70 -1.87 -10.13 1.99
N PHE A 71 -2.51 -9.18 1.32
CA PHE A 71 -3.63 -9.44 0.44
C PHE A 71 -3.64 -8.45 -0.73
N LEU A 72 -4.09 -8.90 -1.90
CA LEU A 72 -4.25 -8.05 -3.09
C LEU A 72 -5.70 -8.10 -3.61
N ARG A 73 -6.21 -6.98 -4.14
CA ARG A 73 -7.47 -6.89 -4.90
C ARG A 73 -7.49 -5.69 -5.86
N THR A 74 -8.33 -5.75 -6.90
CA THR A 74 -8.73 -4.56 -7.67
C THR A 74 -10.09 -4.06 -7.18
N ARG A 75 -10.25 -2.74 -7.06
CA ARG A 75 -11.56 -2.12 -6.80
C ARG A 75 -12.36 -1.98 -8.10
N PRO A 76 -13.71 -1.99 -8.06
CA PRO A 76 -14.55 -1.88 -9.24
C PRO A 76 -14.25 -0.66 -10.13
N GLU A 77 -13.79 0.45 -9.55
CA GLU A 77 -13.35 1.65 -10.26
C GLU A 77 -12.00 1.49 -10.99
N GLY A 78 -11.38 0.32 -10.94
CA GLY A 78 -10.08 -0.01 -11.54
C GLY A 78 -8.87 0.45 -10.73
N GLY A 79 -9.01 0.56 -9.40
CA GLY A 79 -7.90 0.89 -8.49
C GLY A 79 -7.24 -0.38 -7.93
N ASN A 80 -5.92 -0.47 -7.99
CA ASN A 80 -5.16 -1.57 -7.39
C ASN A 80 -5.04 -1.36 -5.88
N VAL A 81 -5.32 -2.39 -5.09
CA VAL A 81 -5.24 -2.33 -3.63
C VAL A 81 -4.36 -3.44 -3.08
N ALA A 82 -3.32 -3.04 -2.37
CA ALA A 82 -2.57 -3.88 -1.45
C ALA A 82 -3.16 -3.71 -0.05
N HIS A 83 -3.48 -4.80 0.62
CA HIS A 83 -4.12 -4.79 1.93
C HIS A 83 -3.33 -5.67 2.88
N ALA A 84 -2.96 -5.16 4.05
CA ALA A 84 -2.21 -5.90 5.06
C ALA A 84 -2.93 -5.88 6.40
N VAL A 85 -2.80 -6.97 7.15
CA VAL A 85 -3.22 -7.04 8.56
C VAL A 85 -2.03 -7.46 9.39
N LEU A 86 -1.63 -6.60 10.33
CA LEU A 86 -0.47 -6.78 11.20
C LEU A 86 -0.85 -7.12 12.63
N ASN A 87 -0.04 -7.95 13.28
CA ASN A 87 -0.17 -8.22 14.72
C ASN A 87 0.74 -7.31 15.54
N VAL A 88 0.44 -6.02 15.56
CA VAL A 88 1.26 -4.97 16.20
C VAL A 88 0.42 -4.03 17.08
N SER A 89 1.08 -3.33 18.02
CA SER A 89 0.46 -2.36 18.95
C SER A 89 0.19 -0.99 18.31
N SER A 90 1.04 -0.55 17.40
CA SER A 90 0.86 0.58 16.48
C SER A 90 1.47 0.21 15.13
N ILE A 91 1.05 0.91 14.08
CA ILE A 91 1.68 0.82 12.76
C ILE A 91 2.57 2.04 12.62
N ASP A 92 3.87 1.80 12.61
CA ASP A 92 4.88 2.82 12.47
C ASP A 92 5.36 2.87 11.02
N ARG A 93 6.24 3.84 10.70
CA ARG A 93 6.73 4.02 9.33
C ARG A 93 7.49 2.79 8.83
N SER A 94 8.34 2.22 9.69
CA SER A 94 9.12 1.02 9.37
C SER A 94 8.23 -0.16 9.03
N ASP A 95 7.16 -0.39 9.81
CA ASP A 95 6.21 -1.47 9.54
C ASP A 95 5.56 -1.32 8.16
N LEU A 96 5.19 -0.09 7.78
CA LEU A 96 4.61 0.17 6.47
C LEU A 96 5.63 -0.12 5.35
N GLU A 97 6.85 0.41 5.49
CA GLU A 97 7.92 0.24 4.50
C GLU A 97 8.28 -1.25 4.35
N GLU A 98 8.45 -2.00 5.45
CA GLU A 98 8.68 -3.45 5.43
C GLU A 98 7.57 -4.22 4.71
N LEU A 99 6.30 -3.82 4.89
CA LEU A 99 5.20 -4.43 4.16
C LEU A 99 5.24 -4.13 2.68
N MET A 100 5.54 -2.88 2.29
CA MET A 100 5.69 -2.51 0.88
C MET A 100 6.80 -3.35 0.24
N VAL A 101 7.89 -3.59 0.98
CA VAL A 101 9.00 -4.47 0.58
C VAL A 101 8.51 -5.88 0.33
N ALA A 102 7.83 -6.48 1.31
CA ALA A 102 7.28 -7.83 1.16
C ALA A 102 6.31 -7.92 -0.03
N PHE A 103 5.46 -6.93 -0.20
CA PHE A 103 4.52 -6.82 -1.32
C PHE A 103 5.24 -6.79 -2.68
N HIS A 104 6.27 -5.96 -2.81
CA HIS A 104 7.05 -5.83 -4.03
C HIS A 104 7.84 -7.09 -4.37
N ASP A 105 8.50 -7.68 -3.38
CA ASP A 105 9.36 -8.85 -3.57
C ASP A 105 8.56 -10.11 -3.96
N THR A 106 7.24 -10.10 -3.77
CA THR A 106 6.37 -11.20 -4.25
C THR A 106 6.14 -11.19 -5.77
N SER A 107 6.55 -10.14 -6.49
CA SER A 107 6.31 -9.90 -7.92
C SER A 107 4.84 -9.89 -8.37
N ARG A 108 3.90 -10.23 -7.48
CA ARG A 108 2.46 -10.36 -7.76
C ARG A 108 1.71 -9.04 -7.74
N LEU A 109 2.39 -7.95 -7.39
CA LEU A 109 1.75 -6.67 -7.17
C LEU A 109 1.13 -6.05 -8.41
N LEU A 110 1.35 -6.60 -9.61
CA LEU A 110 0.74 -6.13 -10.85
C LEU A 110 0.23 -7.28 -11.75
N ASP A 111 0.65 -8.51 -11.49
CA ASP A 111 0.42 -9.69 -12.35
C ASP A 111 -0.94 -10.36 -12.10
N GLN A 112 -2.04 -9.61 -12.23
CA GLN A 112 -3.44 -10.04 -12.02
C GLN A 112 -3.94 -9.89 -10.58
N PHE A 113 -4.31 -8.65 -10.24
CA PHE A 113 -5.27 -8.42 -9.17
C PHE A 113 -6.65 -8.95 -9.58
N SER A 114 -7.11 -10.02 -8.93
CA SER A 114 -8.50 -10.42 -9.05
C SER A 114 -9.41 -9.41 -8.32
N GLU A 115 -10.68 -9.30 -8.71
CA GLU A 115 -11.69 -8.53 -7.96
C GLU A 115 -11.87 -9.07 -6.52
N LYS A 116 -11.50 -10.33 -6.28
CA LYS A 116 -11.53 -10.97 -4.97
C LYS A 116 -10.19 -10.78 -4.24
N LEU A 117 -10.29 -10.60 -2.92
CA LEU A 117 -9.12 -10.53 -2.05
C LEU A 117 -8.33 -11.85 -2.10
N THR A 118 -7.10 -11.79 -2.60
CA THR A 118 -6.20 -12.95 -2.69
C THR A 118 -5.08 -12.81 -1.66
N LYS A 119 -4.88 -13.84 -0.82
CA LYS A 119 -3.82 -13.84 0.20
C LYS A 119 -2.46 -14.10 -0.44
N ILE A 120 -1.44 -13.35 -0.01
CA ILE A 120 -0.04 -13.56 -0.33
C ILE A 120 0.68 -14.07 0.92
N HIS A 121 1.52 -15.07 0.74
CA HIS A 121 2.41 -15.58 1.76
C HIS A 121 3.76 -14.89 1.63
N ASN A 122 4.30 -14.37 2.75
CA ASN A 122 5.65 -13.83 2.76
C ASN A 122 6.64 -14.96 2.46
N PRO A 123 7.67 -14.74 1.63
CA PRO A 123 8.81 -15.65 1.56
C PRO A 123 9.45 -15.71 2.96
N THR A 124 9.51 -16.92 3.52
CA THR A 124 10.25 -17.24 4.75
C THR A 124 11.74 -17.28 4.49
#